data_AF-A0A382DS32-F1
#
_entry.id   AF-A0A382DS32-F1
#
_cell.length_a   1.000
_cell.length_b   1.000
_cell.length_c   1.000
_cell.angle_alpha   90.00
_cell.angle_beta   90.00
_cell.angle_gamma   90.00
#
_symmetry.space_group_name_H-M   'P 1'
#
loop_
_entity.id
_entity.type
_entity.pdbx_description
1 polymer ?
#
loop_
_entity_poly.entity_id
_entity_poly.type
_entity_poly.pdbx_seq_one_letter_code
_entity_poly.pdbx_strand_id
1 'polypeptide(L)'
;MVETLFCAREKISDSVIVSYGDIIYEKKVLEKLLSSSDDISVITDENWMEYWKIRFENPLDDAESLVLDNNGNITSIGQKTDNVENIDGQYIGLMKFQNRGTEFLKSFYDKCKLRVRNGKNPLNPKVPFEKSYMTDLLHGMVNEGYKIKAIPVRNGWLELDSYDDFVKYQLMFKEKTISKFFNAYDN
;
A
#
# COMPACT_ATOMS: atom_id res chain seq x y z
N MET A 1 -4.07 -6.59 9.47
CA MET A 1 -3.33 -7.00 8.25
C MET A 1 -1.96 -7.60 8.59
N VAL A 2 -1.21 -6.96 9.49
CA VAL A 2 0.17 -7.38 9.83
C VAL A 2 0.25 -8.81 10.37
N GLU A 3 -0.59 -9.21 11.33
CA GLU A 3 -0.55 -10.59 11.86
C GLU A 3 -0.78 -11.63 10.77
N THR A 4 -1.72 -11.39 9.84
CA THR A 4 -2.02 -12.30 8.73
C THR A 4 -0.81 -12.49 7.82
N LEU A 5 -0.06 -11.42 7.52
CA LEU A 5 1.20 -11.52 6.78
C LEU A 5 2.20 -12.42 7.53
N PHE A 6 2.33 -12.24 8.85
CA PHE A 6 3.27 -13.00 9.66
C PHE A 6 2.82 -14.43 9.99
N CYS A 7 1.56 -14.82 9.73
CA CYS A 7 1.19 -16.24 9.65
C CYS A 7 1.95 -16.97 8.54
N ALA A 8 2.34 -16.26 7.47
CA ALA A 8 3.15 -16.77 6.37
C ALA A 8 4.64 -16.41 6.51
N ARG A 9 5.14 -16.14 7.73
CA ARG A 9 6.51 -15.66 7.98
C ARG A 9 7.60 -16.47 7.30
N GLU A 10 7.48 -17.80 7.26
CA GLU A 10 8.45 -18.69 6.62
C GLU A 10 8.55 -18.49 5.09
N LYS A 11 7.57 -17.81 4.47
CA LYS A 11 7.58 -17.42 3.05
C LYS A 11 8.24 -16.06 2.82
N ILE A 12 8.57 -15.32 3.87
CA ILE A 12 9.29 -14.04 3.80
C ILE A 12 10.80 -14.34 3.78
N SER A 13 11.27 -14.78 2.61
CA SER A 13 12.68 -15.13 2.34
C SER A 13 13.15 -14.53 1.02
N ASP A 14 14.45 -14.27 0.91
CA ASP A 14 15.12 -13.74 -0.28
C ASP A 14 14.44 -12.47 -0.84
N SER A 15 13.62 -12.63 -1.87
CA SER A 15 12.78 -11.60 -2.46
C SER A 15 11.32 -12.06 -2.43
N VAL A 16 10.44 -11.25 -1.85
CA VAL A 16 9.00 -11.53 -1.75
C VAL A 16 8.18 -10.33 -2.21
N ILE A 17 7.08 -10.63 -2.91
CA ILE A 17 6.05 -9.65 -3.22
C ILE A 17 4.86 -9.94 -2.31
N VAL A 18 4.34 -8.89 -1.68
CA VAL A 18 3.11 -8.94 -0.90
C VAL A 18 2.08 -8.08 -1.62
N SER A 19 0.90 -8.65 -1.82
CA SER A 19 -0.22 -8.01 -2.50
C SER A 19 -1.45 -8.19 -1.63
N TYR A 20 -2.30 -7.17 -1.56
CA TYR A 20 -3.66 -7.37 -1.09
C TYR A 20 -4.44 -8.27 -2.06
N GLY A 21 -5.48 -8.93 -1.56
CA GLY A 21 -6.24 -9.94 -2.29
C GLY A 21 -7.43 -9.38 -3.08
N ASP A 22 -7.79 -8.13 -2.81
CA ASP A 22 -8.90 -7.35 -3.37
C ASP A 22 -8.47 -6.38 -4.48
N ILE A 23 -7.18 -6.33 -4.82
CA ILE A 23 -6.66 -5.51 -5.91
C ILE A 23 -6.46 -6.31 -7.20
N ILE A 24 -6.72 -5.66 -8.33
CA ILE A 24 -6.44 -6.16 -9.68
C ILE A 24 -5.55 -5.13 -10.34
N TYR A 25 -4.48 -5.56 -11.01
CA TYR A 25 -3.54 -4.65 -11.65
C TYR A 25 -3.02 -5.19 -12.98
N GLU A 26 -2.73 -4.26 -13.88
CA GLU A 26 -2.14 -4.55 -15.18
C GLU A 26 -0.69 -5.04 -15.01
N LYS A 27 -0.24 -5.86 -15.96
CA LYS A 27 1.13 -6.40 -15.99
C LYS A 27 2.21 -5.31 -15.82
N LYS A 28 2.00 -4.14 -16.44
CA LYS A 28 2.92 -3.00 -16.37
C LYS A 28 3.15 -2.48 -14.93
N VAL A 29 2.16 -2.61 -14.04
CA VAL A 29 2.27 -2.20 -12.63
C VAL A 29 3.22 -3.14 -11.89
N LEU A 30 3.05 -4.45 -12.09
CA LEU A 30 3.94 -5.46 -11.52
C LEU A 30 5.37 -5.36 -12.08
N GLU A 31 5.51 -5.15 -13.39
CA GLU A 31 6.82 -4.97 -14.03
C GLU A 31 7.58 -3.77 -13.47
N LYS A 32 6.90 -2.65 -13.20
CA LYS A 32 7.48 -1.49 -12.50
C LYS A 32 7.99 -1.87 -11.12
N LEU A 33 7.20 -2.58 -10.30
CA LEU A 33 7.65 -3.04 -8.99
C LEU A 33 8.87 -3.97 -9.10
N LEU A 34 8.85 -4.90 -10.06
CA LEU A 34 9.93 -5.86 -10.27
C LEU A 34 11.25 -5.19 -10.65
N SER A 35 11.20 -4.09 -11.41
CA SER A 35 12.40 -3.34 -11.83
C SER A 35 13.12 -2.60 -10.69
N SER A 36 12.50 -2.45 -9.52
CA SER A 36 13.16 -1.81 -8.38
C SER A 36 14.26 -2.69 -7.78
N SER A 37 15.39 -2.06 -7.49
CA SER A 37 16.56 -2.67 -6.84
C SER A 37 16.70 -2.30 -5.36
N ASP A 38 15.81 -1.46 -4.83
CA ASP A 38 15.79 -1.04 -3.42
C ASP A 38 15.43 -2.22 -2.49
N ASP A 39 15.84 -2.14 -1.22
CA ASP A 39 15.52 -3.19 -0.23
C ASP A 39 14.01 -3.34 -0.02
N ILE A 40 13.28 -2.22 -0.01
CA ILE A 40 11.83 -2.15 0.23
C ILE A 40 11.21 -1.17 -0.76
N SER A 41 10.22 -1.65 -1.51
CA SER A 41 9.54 -0.86 -2.53
C SER A 41 8.04 -1.08 -2.45
N VAL A 42 7.25 -0.02 -2.57
CA VAL A 42 5.78 -0.08 -2.61
C VAL A 42 5.29 0.64 -3.86
N ILE A 43 4.21 0.16 -4.46
CA ILE A 43 3.55 0.88 -5.56
C ILE A 43 2.66 1.98 -4.97
N THR A 44 2.76 3.17 -5.56
CA THR A 44 1.91 4.32 -5.25
C THR A 44 1.27 4.87 -6.52
N ASP A 45 -0.02 5.20 -6.48
CA ASP A 45 -0.71 5.85 -7.60
C ASP A 45 -0.68 7.38 -7.46
N GLU A 46 -0.02 8.06 -8.38
CA GLU A 46 0.02 9.53 -8.43
C GLU A 46 -1.25 10.12 -9.04
N ASN A 47 -2.01 9.34 -9.82
CA ASN A 47 -3.30 9.78 -10.39
C ASN A 47 -4.50 9.26 -9.58
N TRP A 48 -4.29 9.03 -8.29
CA TRP A 48 -5.27 8.45 -7.37
C TRP A 48 -6.56 9.28 -7.26
N MET A 49 -6.46 10.61 -7.29
CA MET A 49 -7.58 11.50 -6.99
C MET A 49 -8.75 11.31 -7.97
N GLU A 50 -8.47 11.11 -9.26
CA GLU A 50 -9.53 10.83 -10.23
C GLU A 50 -10.21 9.50 -9.98
N TYR A 51 -9.47 8.51 -9.48
CA TYR A 51 -9.97 7.19 -9.19
C TYR A 51 -10.80 7.18 -7.89
N TRP A 52 -10.33 7.86 -6.83
CA TRP A 52 -11.08 8.01 -5.58
C TRP A 52 -12.41 8.74 -5.79
N LYS A 53 -12.48 9.74 -6.68
CA LYS A 53 -13.75 10.43 -7.01
C LYS A 53 -14.82 9.53 -7.61
N ILE A 54 -14.44 8.37 -8.15
CA ILE A 54 -15.40 7.36 -8.61
C ILE A 54 -15.84 6.46 -7.45
N ARG A 55 -14.90 6.08 -6.58
CA ARG A 55 -15.16 5.16 -5.47
C ARG A 55 -15.90 5.82 -4.31
N PHE A 56 -15.65 7.09 -4.04
CA PHE A 56 -16.18 7.80 -2.87
C PHE A 56 -16.83 9.13 -3.25
N GLU A 57 -17.88 9.52 -2.52
CA GLU A 57 -18.46 10.87 -2.64
C GLU A 57 -17.46 11.93 -2.19
N ASN A 58 -16.78 11.70 -1.06
CA ASN A 58 -15.65 12.48 -0.60
C ASN A 58 -14.38 11.63 -0.59
N PRO A 59 -13.43 11.86 -1.52
CA PRO A 59 -12.16 11.14 -1.57
C PRO A 59 -11.39 11.06 -0.25
N LEU A 60 -11.45 12.10 0.58
CA LEU A 60 -10.68 12.18 1.83
C LEU A 60 -11.27 11.37 2.98
N ASP A 61 -12.48 10.81 2.82
CA ASP A 61 -13.06 9.93 3.84
C ASP A 61 -12.26 8.62 3.96
N ASP A 62 -11.63 8.20 2.87
CA ASP A 62 -10.85 6.97 2.75
C ASP A 62 -9.35 7.21 2.54
N ALA A 63 -8.97 8.24 1.76
CA ALA A 63 -7.57 8.48 1.41
C ALA A 63 -6.67 8.72 2.65
N GLU A 64 -5.51 8.08 2.64
CA GLU A 64 -4.48 8.25 3.68
C GLU A 64 -3.36 9.17 3.20
N SER A 65 -2.65 9.83 4.12
CA SER A 65 -1.47 10.64 3.79
C SER A 65 -0.37 9.80 3.14
N LEU A 66 0.38 10.40 2.22
CA LEU A 66 1.65 9.88 1.73
C LEU A 66 2.55 11.08 1.44
N VAL A 67 3.71 11.14 2.10
CA VAL A 67 4.67 12.24 1.89
C VAL A 67 6.01 11.66 1.49
N LEU A 68 6.58 12.17 0.40
CA LEU A 68 7.84 11.70 -0.18
C LEU A 68 8.97 12.73 0.01
N ASP A 69 10.20 12.24 0.13
CA ASP A 69 11.38 13.08 -0.01
C ASP A 69 11.71 13.34 -1.50
N ASN A 70 12.68 14.22 -1.77
CA ASN A 70 13.13 14.53 -3.13
C ASN A 70 13.72 13.34 -3.89
N ASN A 71 14.02 12.24 -3.20
CA ASN A 71 14.52 11.01 -3.79
C ASN A 71 13.40 9.97 -3.99
N GLY A 72 12.14 10.30 -3.71
CA GLY A 72 11.01 9.37 -3.82
C GLY A 72 10.98 8.29 -2.73
N ASN A 73 11.59 8.54 -1.57
CA ASN A 73 11.41 7.69 -0.39
C ASN A 73 10.24 8.22 0.45
N ILE A 74 9.50 7.31 1.06
CA ILE A 74 8.39 7.64 1.95
C ILE A 74 8.95 8.19 3.26
N THR A 75 8.45 9.37 3.66
CA THR A 75 8.73 10.01 4.95
C THR A 75 7.53 9.97 5.90
N SER A 76 6.31 9.86 5.35
CA SER A 76 5.08 9.62 6.11
C SER A 76 4.08 8.84 5.27
N ILE A 77 3.29 7.96 5.90
CA ILE A 77 2.27 7.14 5.24
C ILE A 77 1.16 6.78 6.25
N GLY A 78 -0.08 6.64 5.77
CA GLY A 78 -1.14 5.99 6.53
C GLY A 78 -1.85 6.87 7.56
N GLN A 79 -1.59 8.17 7.60
CA GLN A 79 -2.25 9.06 8.55
C GLN A 79 -3.51 9.64 7.92
N LYS A 80 -4.60 9.70 8.71
CA LYS A 80 -5.79 10.44 8.29
C LYS A 80 -5.42 11.91 8.05
N THR A 81 -5.85 12.46 6.93
CA THR A 81 -5.60 13.85 6.57
C THR A 81 -6.80 14.46 5.88
N ASP A 82 -7.11 15.70 6.23
CA ASP A 82 -8.15 16.50 5.55
C ASP A 82 -7.53 17.46 4.52
N ASN A 83 -6.21 17.38 4.29
CA ASN A 83 -5.48 18.21 3.33
C ASN A 83 -4.85 17.34 2.23
N VAL A 84 -5.33 17.51 1.00
CA VAL A 84 -4.83 16.84 -0.21
C VAL A 84 -3.34 17.10 -0.46
N GLU A 85 -2.80 18.24 -0.01
CA GLU A 85 -1.37 18.57 -0.16
C GLU A 85 -0.44 17.62 0.62
N ASN A 86 -0.97 16.85 1.57
CA ASN A 86 -0.21 15.81 2.30
C ASN A 86 -0.29 14.43 1.63
N ILE A 87 -0.70 14.38 0.35
CA ILE A 87 -0.96 13.15 -0.38
C ILE A 87 -0.28 13.20 -1.75
N ASP A 88 1.01 12.87 -1.76
CA ASP A 88 1.82 12.74 -2.99
C ASP A 88 1.37 11.56 -3.87
N GLY A 89 0.57 10.65 -3.31
CA GLY A 89 0.03 9.47 -3.99
C GLY A 89 -0.76 8.58 -3.03
N GLN A 90 -1.41 7.54 -3.53
CA GLN A 90 -2.03 6.51 -2.69
C GLN A 90 -1.27 5.20 -2.78
N TYR A 91 -0.98 4.60 -1.62
CA TYR A 91 -0.42 3.25 -1.55
C TYR A 91 -1.50 2.22 -1.92
N ILE A 92 -1.19 1.34 -2.87
CA ILE A 92 -2.21 0.50 -3.52
C ILE A 92 -2.30 -0.93 -2.96
N GLY A 93 -1.59 -1.26 -1.89
CA GLY A 93 -1.57 -2.64 -1.37
C GLY A 93 -0.55 -3.58 -2.01
N LEU A 94 0.35 -3.08 -2.88
CA LEU A 94 1.33 -3.88 -3.61
C LEU A 94 2.77 -3.47 -3.28
N MET A 95 3.58 -4.41 -2.80
CA MET A 95 4.93 -4.14 -2.30
C MET A 95 5.91 -5.28 -2.55
N LYS A 96 7.20 -4.97 -2.55
CA LYS A 96 8.32 -5.89 -2.72
C LYS A 96 9.33 -5.66 -1.60
N PHE A 97 9.76 -6.76 -0.98
CA PHE A 97 10.89 -6.79 -0.07
C PHE A 97 11.95 -7.71 -0.67
N GLN A 98 13.19 -7.27 -0.73
CA GLN A 98 14.31 -8.03 -1.29
C GLN A 98 15.61 -7.65 -0.61
N ASN A 99 16.71 -8.33 -0.93
CA ASN A 99 18.02 -8.05 -0.35
C ASN A 99 17.93 -8.05 1.19
N ARG A 100 18.18 -6.91 1.86
CA ARG A 100 18.05 -6.79 3.32
C ARG A 100 16.64 -6.47 3.78
N GLY A 101 15.74 -6.08 2.87
CA GLY A 101 14.36 -5.71 3.18
C GLY A 101 13.54 -6.82 3.83
N THR A 102 13.76 -8.08 3.47
CA THR A 102 13.08 -9.21 4.13
C THR A 102 13.55 -9.41 5.58
N GLU A 103 14.84 -9.18 5.85
CA GLU A 103 15.41 -9.19 7.20
C GLU A 103 14.90 -7.99 8.01
N PHE A 104 14.87 -6.79 7.42
CA PHE A 104 14.35 -5.58 8.05
C PHE A 104 12.89 -5.73 8.46
N LEU A 105 12.04 -6.25 7.57
CA LEU A 105 10.64 -6.50 7.84
C LEU A 105 10.46 -7.45 9.03
N LYS A 106 11.14 -8.60 9.03
CA LYS A 106 11.06 -9.61 10.10
C LYS A 106 11.57 -9.06 11.44
N SER A 107 12.74 -8.43 11.42
CA SER A 107 13.38 -7.88 12.63
C SER A 107 12.57 -6.74 13.25
N PHE A 108 12.01 -5.86 12.41
CA PHE A 108 11.16 -4.78 12.88
C PHE A 108 9.86 -5.30 13.50
N TYR A 109 9.20 -6.27 12.86
CA TYR A 109 8.03 -6.91 13.43
C TYR A 109 8.32 -7.58 14.78
N ASP A 110 9.42 -8.33 14.89
CA ASP A 110 9.79 -9.01 16.15
C ASP A 110 10.05 -8.00 17.27
N LYS A 111 10.74 -6.90 16.95
CA LYS A 111 10.96 -5.76 17.87
C LYS A 111 9.62 -5.21 18.36
N CYS A 112 8.66 -5.01 17.47
CA CYS A 112 7.32 -4.52 17.81
C CYS A 112 6.52 -5.55 18.65
N LYS A 113 6.59 -6.84 18.31
CA LYS A 113 5.94 -7.93 19.06
C LYS A 113 6.51 -8.08 20.47
N LEU A 114 7.79 -7.81 20.67
CA LEU A 114 8.40 -7.74 22.00
C LEU A 114 7.96 -6.49 22.77
N ARG A 115 7.94 -5.32 22.12
CA ARG A 115 7.52 -4.05 22.75
C ARG A 115 6.08 -4.09 23.26
N VAL A 116 5.13 -4.66 22.49
CA VAL A 116 3.72 -4.72 22.90
C VAL A 116 3.51 -5.55 24.17
N ARG A 117 4.36 -6.55 24.45
CA ARG A 117 4.26 -7.34 25.71
C ARG A 117 4.41 -6.47 26.97
N ASN A 118 5.05 -5.32 26.83
CA ASN A 118 5.35 -4.40 27.93
C ASN A 118 4.49 -3.12 27.89
N GLY A 119 3.46 -3.05 27.04
CA GLY A 119 2.65 -1.84 26.96
C GLY A 119 1.66 -1.80 25.81
N LYS A 120 1.48 -0.61 25.24
CA LYS A 120 0.56 -0.38 24.13
C LYS A 120 1.17 -0.82 22.80
N ASN A 121 0.31 -1.02 21.80
CA ASN A 121 0.72 -1.28 20.43
C ASN A 121 1.70 -0.18 19.95
N PRO A 122 2.96 -0.53 19.61
CA PRO A 122 3.97 0.44 19.19
C PRO A 122 3.77 0.94 17.75
N LEU A 123 2.99 0.23 16.93
CA LEU A 123 2.68 0.63 15.56
C LEU A 123 1.52 1.64 15.55
N ASN A 124 0.47 1.35 16.32
CA ASN A 124 -0.71 2.21 16.42
C ASN A 124 -1.37 2.10 17.79
N PRO A 125 -1.22 3.09 18.69
CA PRO A 125 -1.73 3.01 20.05
C PRO A 125 -3.26 3.04 20.16
N LYS A 126 -3.98 3.29 19.05
CA LYS A 126 -5.45 3.35 19.01
C LYS A 126 -6.09 1.97 18.79
N VAL A 127 -5.34 0.98 18.34
CA VAL A 127 -5.84 -0.37 18.04
C VAL A 127 -4.98 -1.45 18.71
N PRO A 128 -5.55 -2.64 19.02
CA PRO A 128 -4.75 -3.81 19.40
C PRO A 128 -3.68 -4.12 18.35
N PHE A 129 -2.54 -4.68 18.77
CA PHE A 129 -1.44 -5.00 17.87
C PHE A 129 -1.87 -5.92 16.72
N GLU A 130 -2.76 -6.87 17.01
CA GLU A 130 -3.31 -7.82 16.06
C GLU A 130 -4.15 -7.16 14.96
N LYS A 131 -4.66 -5.95 15.24
CA LYS A 131 -5.46 -5.14 14.32
C LYS A 131 -4.63 -4.06 13.61
N SER A 132 -3.30 -4.07 13.73
CA SER A 132 -2.46 -3.11 13.00
C SER A 132 -2.65 -3.25 11.48
N TYR A 133 -2.75 -2.10 10.82
CA TYR A 133 -2.82 -1.96 9.38
C TYR A 133 -1.43 -2.11 8.76
N MET A 134 -1.36 -2.36 7.44
CA MET A 134 -0.06 -2.44 6.77
C MET A 134 0.65 -1.09 6.77
N THR A 135 -0.11 0.00 6.63
CA THR A 135 0.44 1.36 6.67
C THR A 135 0.98 1.73 8.05
N ASP A 136 0.41 1.21 9.15
CA ASP A 136 1.01 1.32 10.49
C ASP A 136 2.41 0.68 10.54
N LEU A 137 2.58 -0.51 9.92
CA LEU A 137 3.86 -1.22 9.88
C LEU A 137 4.88 -0.44 9.04
N LEU A 138 4.51 -0.02 7.83
CA LEU A 138 5.38 0.74 6.93
C LEU A 138 5.78 2.08 7.54
N HIS A 139 4.84 2.80 8.15
CA HIS A 139 5.11 4.05 8.84
C HIS A 139 6.05 3.84 10.04
N GLY A 140 5.83 2.78 10.82
CA GLY A 140 6.73 2.39 11.90
C GLY A 140 8.16 2.09 11.43
N MET A 141 8.32 1.46 10.26
CA MET A 141 9.63 1.22 9.65
C MET A 141 10.30 2.53 9.22
N VAL A 142 9.56 3.44 8.58
CA VAL A 142 10.07 4.78 8.22
C VAL A 142 10.56 5.52 9.47
N ASN A 143 9.80 5.48 10.56
CA ASN A 143 10.17 6.11 11.84
C ASN A 143 11.43 5.52 12.50
N GLU A 144 11.76 4.25 12.22
CA GLU A 144 13.00 3.61 12.67
C GLU A 144 14.17 3.79 11.68
N GLY A 145 13.97 4.59 10.61
CA GLY A 145 15.00 4.97 9.65
C GLY A 145 15.20 4.00 8.48
N TYR A 146 14.29 3.03 8.30
CA TYR A 146 14.31 2.18 7.10
C TYR A 146 13.84 2.99 5.90
N LYS A 147 14.57 2.88 4.78
CA LYS A 147 14.17 3.50 3.51
C LYS A 147 13.13 2.63 2.80
N ILE A 148 12.01 3.25 2.45
CA ILE A 148 10.95 2.62 1.65
C ILE A 148 10.79 3.45 0.38
N LYS A 149 11.04 2.83 -0.76
CA LYS A 149 10.92 3.48 -2.07
C LYS A 149 9.47 3.47 -2.53
N ALA A 150 8.92 4.64 -2.85
CA ALA A 150 7.68 4.74 -3.59
C ALA A 150 7.95 4.55 -5.09
N ILE A 151 7.29 3.58 -5.71
CA ILE A 151 7.37 3.30 -7.14
C ILE A 151 6.10 3.83 -7.80
N PRO A 152 6.17 4.98 -8.50
CA PRO A 152 4.97 5.65 -8.96
C PRO A 152 4.36 4.96 -10.18
N VAL A 153 3.04 4.83 -10.14
CA VAL A 153 2.17 4.51 -11.27
C VAL A 153 1.13 5.61 -11.47
N ARG A 154 0.46 5.57 -12.62
CA ARG A 154 -0.65 6.46 -12.94
C ARG A 154 -1.79 5.55 -13.37
N ASN A 155 -2.60 5.15 -12.40
CA ASN A 155 -3.59 4.08 -12.52
C ASN A 155 -2.98 2.77 -13.09
N GLY A 156 -3.78 1.97 -13.78
CA GLY A 156 -3.45 0.60 -14.21
C GLY A 156 -3.83 -0.46 -13.19
N TRP A 157 -4.73 -0.14 -12.26
CA TRP A 157 -5.18 -1.03 -11.20
C TRP A 157 -6.60 -0.64 -10.74
N LEU A 158 -7.27 -1.58 -10.06
CA LEU A 158 -8.54 -1.40 -9.38
C LEU A 158 -8.50 -2.10 -8.02
N GLU A 159 -9.28 -1.60 -7.08
CA GLU A 159 -9.58 -2.23 -5.78
C GLU A 159 -11.07 -2.57 -5.69
N LEU A 160 -11.37 -3.80 -5.30
CA LEU A 160 -12.72 -4.33 -5.11
C LEU A 160 -12.95 -4.59 -3.61
N ASP A 161 -13.11 -3.52 -2.84
CA ASP A 161 -13.32 -3.60 -1.39
C ASP A 161 -14.81 -3.71 -1.02
N SER A 162 -15.68 -3.12 -1.85
CA SER A 162 -17.12 -3.05 -1.59
C SER A 162 -18.00 -3.57 -2.73
N TYR A 163 -19.27 -3.85 -2.40
CA TYR A 163 -20.29 -4.11 -3.43
C TYR A 163 -20.54 -2.90 -4.33
N ASP A 164 -20.34 -1.70 -3.81
CA ASP A 164 -20.49 -0.46 -4.58
C ASP A 164 -19.37 -0.33 -5.64
N ASP A 165 -18.12 -0.67 -5.29
CA ASP A 165 -17.01 -0.80 -6.24
C ASP A 165 -17.39 -1.77 -7.37
N PHE A 166 -17.93 -2.95 -7.03
CA PHE A 166 -18.40 -3.93 -8.02
C PHE A 166 -19.42 -3.34 -9.00
N VAL A 167 -20.46 -2.67 -8.49
CA VAL A 167 -21.52 -2.08 -9.31
C VAL A 167 -20.95 -0.99 -10.23
N LYS A 168 -20.10 -0.11 -9.70
CA LYS A 168 -19.44 0.96 -10.46
C LYS A 168 -18.58 0.39 -11.57
N TYR A 169 -17.73 -0.60 -11.29
CA TYR A 169 -16.87 -1.19 -12.30
C TYR A 169 -17.65 -1.96 -13.36
N GLN A 170 -18.73 -2.65 -12.99
CA GLN A 170 -19.63 -3.29 -13.96
C GLN A 170 -20.26 -2.28 -14.91
N LEU A 171 -20.71 -1.13 -14.42
CA LEU A 171 -21.24 -0.06 -15.26
C LEU A 171 -20.15 0.51 -16.19
N MET A 172 -18.99 0.86 -15.63
CA MET A 172 -17.86 1.38 -16.39
C MET A 172 -17.35 0.41 -17.46
N PHE A 173 -17.38 -0.89 -17.17
CA PHE A 173 -17.02 -1.94 -18.13
C PHE A 173 -18.04 -2.04 -19.27
N LYS A 174 -19.34 -1.90 -19.00
CA LYS A 174 -20.38 -1.86 -20.05
C LYS A 174 -20.24 -0.62 -20.93
N GLU A 175 -19.92 0.51 -20.32
CA GLU A 175 -19.76 1.81 -20.99
C GLU A 175 -18.37 2.01 -21.63
N LYS A 176 -17.45 1.05 -21.44
CA LYS A 176 -16.04 1.12 -21.90
C LYS A 176 -15.21 2.25 -21.28
N THR A 177 -15.69 2.86 -20.20
CA THR A 177 -15.01 3.95 -19.48
C THR A 177 -14.01 3.42 -18.44
N ILE A 178 -14.06 2.13 -18.09
CA ILE A 178 -13.13 1.51 -17.13
C ILE A 178 -11.66 1.61 -17.57
N SER A 179 -11.43 1.69 -18.88
CA SER A 179 -10.12 1.88 -19.52
C SER A 179 -9.39 3.16 -19.07
N LYS A 180 -10.11 4.13 -18.48
CA LYS A 180 -9.50 5.29 -17.82
C LYS A 180 -8.58 4.89 -16.65
N PHE A 181 -8.92 3.82 -15.93
CA PHE A 181 -8.17 3.38 -14.74
C PHE A 181 -7.52 2.01 -14.93
N PHE A 182 -8.13 1.12 -15.70
CA PHE A 182 -7.64 -0.24 -15.90
C PHE A 182 -8.01 -0.75 -17.29
N ASN A 183 -7.02 -1.19 -18.05
CA ASN A 183 -7.21 -1.72 -19.38
C ASN A 183 -7.81 -3.13 -19.34
N ALA A 184 -9.12 -3.22 -19.54
CA ALA A 184 -9.87 -4.47 -19.52
C ALA A 184 -10.06 -5.11 -20.91
N TYR A 185 -9.49 -4.53 -21.98
CA TYR A 185 -9.79 -4.93 -23.37
C TYR A 185 -8.58 -5.39 -24.18
N ASP A 186 -7.36 -5.17 -23.68
CA ASP A 186 -6.15 -5.66 -24.32
C ASP A 186 -5.72 -7.00 -23.72
N ASN A 187 -5.68 -8.04 -24.56
CA ASN A 187 -5.04 -9.35 -24.30
C ASN A 187 -3.64 -9.37 -24.89
#